data_AF-H0A1J0-F1
#
_entry.id   AF-H0A1J0-F1
#
_cell.length_a   1.000
_cell.length_b   1.000
_cell.length_c   1.000
_cell.angle_alpha   90.00
_cell.angle_beta   90.00
_cell.angle_gamma   90.00
#
_symmetry.space_group_name_H-M   'P 1'
#
loop_
_entity.id
_entity.type
_entity.pdbx_description
1 polymer ?
#
loop_
_entity_poly.entity_id
_entity_poly.type
_entity_poly.pdbx_seq_one_letter_code
_entity_poly.pdbx_strand_id
1 'polypeptide(L)'
;MTRLTRYLPLAMLATLAACGSSNPAPAPNLVPDTPMQTACRSEARNDPEVVNLGHQRLLGSWANENRVNYEIRVAETKAYRECMRRNGAAMPGGVESPRPVW
;
A
#
# COMPACT_ATOMS: atom_id res chain seq x y z
N MET A 1 1.92 -44.79 37.34
CA MET A 1 1.18 -44.05 36.29
C MET A 1 0.70 -42.75 36.91
N THR A 2 1.22 -41.56 36.51
CA THR A 2 0.66 -40.18 36.74
C THR A 2 1.73 -39.05 36.71
N ARG A 3 2.59 -38.96 35.68
CA ARG A 3 3.48 -37.79 35.51
C ARG A 3 3.42 -37.09 34.15
N LEU A 4 2.65 -37.62 33.19
CA LEU A 4 2.52 -37.01 31.86
C LEU A 4 1.45 -35.90 31.76
N THR A 5 0.55 -35.78 32.74
CA THR A 5 -0.57 -34.83 32.69
C THR A 5 -0.18 -33.39 33.01
N ARG A 6 1.04 -33.12 33.50
CA ARG A 6 1.46 -31.77 33.93
C ARG A 6 1.95 -30.85 32.80
N TYR A 7 2.26 -31.40 31.62
CA TYR A 7 2.82 -30.62 30.50
C TYR A 7 1.81 -30.36 29.37
N LEU A 8 0.62 -30.97 29.44
CA LEU A 8 -0.47 -30.76 28.50
C LEU A 8 -0.88 -29.29 28.31
N PRO A 9 -1.02 -28.46 29.37
CA PRO A 9 -1.45 -27.07 29.18
C PRO A 9 -0.37 -26.21 28.50
N LEU A 10 0.91 -26.52 28.72
CA LEU A 10 2.03 -25.79 28.13
C LEU A 10 2.18 -26.11 26.63
N ALA A 11 1.95 -27.36 26.24
CA ALA A 11 1.90 -27.76 24.84
C ALA A 11 0.74 -27.09 24.08
N MET A 12 -0.42 -26.91 24.73
CA MET A 12 -1.57 -26.25 24.13
C MET A 12 -1.32 -24.76 23.90
N LEU A 13 -0.70 -24.05 24.86
CA LEU A 13 -0.31 -22.64 24.71
C LEU A 13 0.70 -22.41 23.57
N ALA A 14 1.63 -23.34 23.35
CA ALA A 14 2.60 -23.26 22.26
C ALA A 14 1.93 -23.36 20.86
N THR A 15 0.84 -24.13 20.75
CA THR A 15 0.10 -24.24 19.48
C THR A 15 -0.72 -22.99 19.14
N LEU A 16 -1.21 -22.23 20.13
CA LEU A 16 -1.92 -20.97 19.86
C LEU A 16 -0.98 -19.84 19.41
N ALA A 17 0.29 -19.86 19.83
CA ALA A 17 1.28 -18.87 19.40
C ALA A 17 1.62 -18.96 17.89
N ALA A 18 1.43 -20.12 17.27
CA ALA A 18 1.71 -20.32 15.85
C ALA A 18 0.69 -19.64 14.92
N CYS A 19 -0.59 -19.55 15.32
CA CYS A 19 -1.63 -18.89 14.52
C CYS A 19 -1.69 -17.37 14.70
N GLY A 20 -1.03 -16.85 15.75
CA GLY A 20 -0.89 -15.41 16.00
C GLY A 20 0.35 -14.79 15.37
N SER A 21 1.19 -15.59 14.69
CA SER A 21 2.32 -15.08 13.92
C SER A 21 1.81 -14.36 12.68
N SER A 22 1.40 -13.10 12.87
CA SER A 22 1.35 -12.09 11.84
C SER A 22 2.79 -11.73 11.46
N ASN A 23 3.55 -12.70 10.93
CA ASN A 23 4.76 -12.34 10.21
C ASN A 23 4.30 -11.40 9.09
N PRO A 24 4.73 -10.13 9.09
CA PRO A 24 4.44 -9.26 7.96
C PRO A 24 4.93 -10.01 6.73
N ALA A 25 4.06 -10.12 5.72
CA ALA A 25 4.45 -10.73 4.45
C ALA A 25 5.81 -10.16 4.07
N PRO A 26 6.81 -10.99 3.70
CA PRO A 26 8.13 -10.51 3.34
C PRO A 26 7.93 -9.37 2.35
N ALA A 27 8.46 -8.20 2.70
CA ALA A 27 8.28 -6.99 1.89
C ALA A 27 8.60 -7.39 0.44
N PRO A 28 7.68 -7.17 -0.51
CA PRO A 28 7.91 -7.57 -1.89
C PRO A 28 9.25 -6.99 -2.30
N ASN A 29 10.15 -7.83 -2.82
CA ASN A 29 11.50 -7.43 -3.23
C ASN A 29 11.40 -6.09 -3.96
N LEU A 30 11.83 -5.02 -3.28
CA LEU A 30 11.75 -3.66 -3.80
C LEU A 30 12.80 -3.59 -4.90
N VAL A 31 12.40 -3.96 -6.11
CA VAL A 31 13.21 -3.73 -7.30
C VAL A 31 13.46 -2.21 -7.35
N PRO A 32 14.72 -1.76 -7.35
CA PRO A 32 15.01 -0.34 -7.43
C PRO A 32 14.38 0.25 -8.68
N ASP A 33 13.85 1.47 -8.53
CA ASP A 33 13.29 2.18 -9.67
C ASP A 33 14.36 2.41 -10.75
N THR A 34 13.98 2.20 -12.01
CA THR A 34 14.77 2.68 -13.14
C THR A 34 14.82 4.22 -13.14
N PRO A 35 15.81 4.86 -13.81
CA PRO A 35 15.86 6.31 -13.91
C PRO A 35 14.57 6.94 -14.47
N MET A 36 13.95 6.29 -15.47
CA MET A 36 12.67 6.72 -16.03
C MET A 36 11.54 6.64 -15.00
N GLN A 37 11.46 5.55 -14.22
CA GLN A 37 10.45 5.41 -13.16
C GLN A 37 10.63 6.49 -12.08
N THR A 38 11.87 6.75 -11.68
CA THR A 38 12.20 7.83 -10.73
C THR A 38 11.75 9.19 -11.25
N ALA A 39 12.06 9.51 -12.51
CA ALA A 39 11.64 10.76 -13.16
C ALA A 39 10.11 10.87 -13.23
N CYS A 40 9.43 9.83 -13.70
CA CYS A 40 7.96 9.82 -13.79
C CYS A 40 7.27 9.88 -12.42
N ARG A 41 7.84 9.29 -11.36
CA ARG A 41 7.32 9.47 -10.00
C ARG A 41 7.50 10.90 -9.51
N SER A 42 8.63 11.53 -9.85
CA SER A 42 8.84 12.94 -9.52
C SER A 42 7.84 13.83 -10.24
N GLU A 43 7.60 13.59 -11.53
CA GLU A 43 6.60 14.33 -12.30
C GLU A 43 5.19 14.14 -11.71
N ALA A 44 4.79 12.89 -11.45
CA ALA A 44 3.47 12.59 -10.91
C ALA A 44 3.18 13.27 -9.56
N ARG A 45 4.17 13.34 -8.66
CA ARG A 45 4.02 14.04 -7.36
C ARG A 45 3.85 15.55 -7.49
N ASN A 46 4.33 16.12 -8.60
CA ASN A 46 4.23 17.55 -8.89
C ASN A 46 3.10 17.87 -9.87
N ASP A 47 2.25 16.89 -10.20
CA ASP A 47 1.10 17.10 -11.07
C ASP A 47 0.13 18.12 -10.44
N PRO A 48 -0.39 19.11 -11.20
CA PRO A 48 -1.31 20.10 -10.66
C PRO A 48 -2.57 19.52 -10.00
N GLU A 49 -3.10 18.41 -10.50
CA GLU A 49 -4.26 17.71 -9.91
C GLU A 49 -3.91 17.21 -8.50
N VAL A 50 -2.74 16.59 -8.34
CA VAL A 50 -2.23 16.07 -7.07
C VAL A 50 -2.00 17.19 -6.05
N VAL A 51 -1.36 18.28 -6.48
CA VAL A 51 -1.11 19.45 -5.62
C VAL A 51 -2.43 20.08 -5.17
N ASN A 52 -3.39 20.25 -6.07
CA ASN A 52 -4.70 20.82 -5.77
C ASN A 52 -5.51 19.95 -4.80
N LEU A 53 -5.44 18.62 -4.91
CA LEU A 53 -6.06 17.71 -3.96
C LEU A 53 -5.42 17.83 -2.56
N GLY A 54 -4.09 18.01 -2.50
CA GLY A 54 -3.38 18.25 -1.25
C GLY A 54 -3.91 19.46 -0.48
N HIS A 55 -4.32 20.53 -1.18
CA HIS A 55 -4.91 21.72 -0.58
C HIS A 55 -6.31 21.50 0.02
N GLN A 56 -7.00 20.40 -0.32
CA GLN A 56 -8.33 20.08 0.22
C GLN A 56 -8.29 19.33 1.55
N ARG A 57 -7.09 19.00 2.05
CA ARG A 57 -6.91 18.26 3.30
C ARG A 57 -7.37 19.11 4.49
N LEU A 58 -8.34 18.60 5.24
CA LEU A 58 -8.81 19.16 6.50
C LEU A 58 -8.22 18.36 7.67
N LEU A 59 -7.24 18.94 8.34
CA LEU A 59 -6.56 18.30 9.47
C LEU A 59 -7.55 17.99 10.60
N GLY A 60 -7.44 16.77 11.15
CA GLY A 60 -8.28 16.30 12.25
C GLY A 60 -9.62 15.71 11.81
N SER A 61 -9.94 15.74 10.52
CA SER A 61 -11.09 15.03 9.95
C SER A 61 -10.62 13.75 9.27
N TRP A 62 -10.68 12.63 9.99
CA TRP A 62 -10.26 11.32 9.49
C TRP A 62 -10.94 10.93 8.16
N ALA A 63 -12.24 11.23 8.01
CA ALA A 63 -12.98 10.94 6.78
C ALA A 63 -12.49 11.79 5.60
N ASN A 64 -12.27 13.10 5.81
CA ASN A 64 -11.70 13.95 4.77
C ASN A 64 -10.28 13.51 4.41
N GLU A 65 -9.43 13.23 5.41
CA GLU A 65 -8.05 12.81 5.19
C GLU A 65 -7.99 11.53 4.36
N ASN A 66 -8.80 10.52 4.66
CA ASN A 66 -8.83 9.28 3.87
C ASN A 66 -9.34 9.49 2.45
N ARG A 67 -10.40 10.28 2.28
CA ARG A 67 -10.91 10.64 0.95
C ARG A 67 -9.82 11.33 0.12
N VAL A 68 -9.20 12.38 0.67
CA VAL A 68 -8.14 13.15 -0.01
C VAL A 68 -6.92 12.27 -0.30
N ASN A 69 -6.50 11.42 0.64
CA ASN A 69 -5.39 10.49 0.44
C ASN A 69 -5.67 9.48 -0.68
N TYR A 70 -6.90 8.99 -0.77
CA TYR A 70 -7.31 8.10 -1.85
C TYR A 70 -7.28 8.82 -3.21
N GLU A 71 -7.87 10.01 -3.29
CA GLU A 71 -7.91 10.82 -4.52
C GLU A 71 -6.50 11.17 -5.00
N ILE A 72 -5.60 11.58 -4.08
CA ILE A 72 -4.19 11.82 -4.38
C ILE A 72 -3.54 10.58 -5.00
N ARG A 73 -3.72 9.39 -4.40
CA ARG A 73 -3.13 8.15 -4.92
C ARG A 73 -3.64 7.81 -6.33
N VAL A 74 -4.92 8.05 -6.60
CA VAL A 74 -5.51 7.83 -7.93
C VAL A 74 -4.91 8.81 -8.94
N ALA A 75 -4.86 10.11 -8.61
CA ALA A 75 -4.29 11.14 -9.47
C ALA A 75 -2.79 10.91 -9.74
N GLU A 76 -1.99 10.61 -8.71
CA GLU A 76 -0.57 10.29 -8.86
C GLU A 76 -0.36 9.05 -9.75
N THR A 77 -1.16 7.99 -9.57
CA THR A 77 -1.05 6.77 -10.38
C THR A 77 -1.35 7.05 -11.85
N LYS A 78 -2.38 7.86 -12.12
CA LYS A 78 -2.74 8.30 -13.47
C LYS A 78 -1.63 9.13 -14.11
N ALA A 79 -1.11 10.14 -13.41
CA ALA A 79 -0.02 10.99 -13.91
C ALA A 79 1.27 10.19 -14.17
N TYR A 80 1.63 9.27 -13.26
CA TYR A 80 2.76 8.36 -13.43
C TYR A 80 2.60 7.50 -14.68
N ARG A 81 1.42 6.88 -14.85
CA ARG A 81 1.10 6.07 -16.03
C ARG A 81 1.24 6.90 -17.30
N GLU A 82 0.66 8.09 -17.34
CA GLU A 82 0.75 8.96 -18.51
C GLU A 82 2.19 9.36 -18.85
N CYS A 83 3.03 9.66 -17.85
CA CYS A 83 4.46 9.88 -18.05
C CYS A 83 5.14 8.64 -18.65
N MET A 84 4.92 7.46 -18.08
CA MET A 84 5.48 6.21 -18.58
C MET A 84 5.05 5.92 -20.03
N ARG A 85 3.78 6.17 -20.36
CA ARG A 85 3.22 6.01 -21.71
C ARG A 85 3.93 6.91 -22.71
N ARG A 86 4.12 8.18 -22.38
CA ARG A 86 4.82 9.16 -23.25
C ARG A 86 6.30 8.81 -23.45
N ASN A 87 6.91 8.14 -22.49
CA ASN A 87 8.30 7.66 -22.57
C ASN A 87 8.43 6.26 -23.21
N GLY A 88 7.36 5.73 -23.82
CA GLY A 88 7.41 4.48 -24.58
C GLY A 88 7.43 3.21 -23.73
N ALA A 89 7.12 3.31 -22.43
CA ALA A 89 7.02 2.13 -21.58
C ALA A 89 5.76 1.32 -21.94
N ALA A 90 5.93 0.01 -22.14
CA ALA A 90 4.81 -0.90 -22.22
C ALA A 90 4.07 -0.92 -20.88
N MET A 91 2.78 -0.58 -20.88
CA MET A 91 1.96 -0.70 -19.67
C MET A 91 1.53 -2.15 -19.49
N PRO A 92 1.94 -2.83 -18.40
CA PRO A 92 1.27 -4.06 -18.03
C PRO A 92 -0.21 -3.76 -17.75
N GLY A 93 -1.10 -4.61 -18.24
CA GLY A 93 -2.52 -4.54 -17.88
C GLY A 93 -2.70 -4.58 -16.36
N GLY A 94 -3.70 -3.88 -15.84
CA GLY A 94 -3.97 -3.81 -14.41
C GLY A 94 -5.47 -3.73 -14.14
N VAL A 95 -5.88 -4.25 -12.99
CA VAL A 95 -7.24 -4.07 -12.47
C VAL A 95 -7.38 -2.70 -11.81
N GLU A 96 -8.55 -2.10 -11.91
CA GLU A 96 -8.87 -0.84 -11.22
C GLU A 96 -8.72 -1.01 -9.70
N SER A 97 -8.15 -0.02 -9.01
CA SER A 97 -8.02 -0.06 -7.56
C SER A 97 -9.41 -0.09 -6.90
N PRO A 98 -9.59 -0.88 -5.83
CA PRO A 98 -10.85 -0.88 -5.07
C PRO A 98 -11.25 0.54 -4.68
N ARG A 99 -12.51 0.89 -4.95
CA ARG A 99 -13.06 2.15 -4.49
C ARG A 99 -13.48 1.99 -3.03
N PRO A 100 -13.05 2.89 -2.15
CA PRO A 100 -13.52 2.91 -0.79
C PRO A 100 -15.03 3.21 -0.74
N VAL A 101 -15.73 2.49 0.12
CA VAL A 101 -17.16 2.68 0.39
C VAL A 101 -17.27 3.60 1.60
N TRP A 102 -17.41 4.89 1.35
CA TRP A 102 -17.67 5.89 2.39
C TRP A 102 -19.16 6.14 2.52
#